data_AF-A0A948CST3-F1
#
_entry.id   AF-A0A948CST3-F1
#
_cell.length_a   1.000
_cell.length_b   1.000
_cell.length_c   1.000
_cell.angle_alpha   90.00
_cell.angle_beta   90.00
_cell.angle_gamma   90.00
#
_symmetry.space_group_name_H-M   'P 1'
#
loop_
_entity.id
_entity.type
_entity.pdbx_description
1 polymer ?
#
loop_
_entity_poly.entity_id
_entity_poly.type
_entity_poly.pdbx_seq_one_letter_code
_entity_poly.pdbx_strand_id
1 'polypeptide(L)'
;MKSATAALENNIGSGWWAKRQQQMVAKVLAPLSNAARGVLRLTLPNGNSVEFGEHPCEHFNPVIVLHNWKAVRKAFTGGSVGWSDAYMDGDWDSPDLAMLVEWIVINEDYFGGMLDSGKVEGAFQK
;
A
#
# COMPACT_ATOMS: atom_id res chain seq x y z
N MET A 1 -2.23 3.44 15.61
CA MET A 1 -1.66 4.51 14.76
C MET A 1 -0.16 4.80 14.96
N LYS A 2 0.42 4.81 16.18
CA LYS A 2 1.87 5.11 16.36
C LYS A 2 2.84 4.00 15.90
N SER A 3 2.39 2.74 15.88
CA SER A 3 3.28 1.59 15.63
C SER A 3 3.62 1.37 14.14
N ALA A 4 2.69 1.63 13.21
CA ALA A 4 2.93 1.44 11.78
C ALA A 4 3.90 2.50 11.21
N THR A 5 3.77 3.76 11.67
CA THR A 5 4.63 4.86 11.25
C THR A 5 6.07 4.67 11.75
N ALA A 6 6.24 4.21 12.98
CA ALA A 6 7.56 3.90 13.54
C ALA A 6 8.26 2.72 12.84
N ALA A 7 7.49 1.72 12.41
CA ALA A 7 8.02 0.60 11.63
C ALA A 7 8.51 1.02 10.23
N LEU A 8 7.88 2.03 9.62
CA LEU A 8 8.31 2.62 8.34
C LEU A 8 9.55 3.50 8.48
N GLU A 9 9.71 4.21 9.60
CA GLU A 9 10.85 5.10 9.86
C GLU A 9 12.17 4.33 10.07
N ASN A 10 12.14 3.20 10.78
CA ASN A 10 13.35 2.42 11.08
C ASN A 10 13.88 1.56 9.92
N ASN A 11 13.06 1.32 8.88
CA ASN A 11 13.35 0.32 7.84
C ASN A 11 13.72 0.89 6.46
N ILE A 12 13.68 2.21 6.29
CA ILE A 12 13.99 2.88 5.02
C ILE A 12 15.30 3.66 5.19
N GLY A 13 16.37 3.16 4.57
CA GLY A 13 17.76 3.57 4.79
C GLY A 13 18.00 5.08 4.80
N SER A 14 18.90 5.50 5.70
CA SER A 14 19.26 6.89 5.96
C SER A 14 19.96 7.54 4.77
N GLY A 15 19.26 8.45 4.09
CA GLY A 15 19.81 9.38 3.11
C GLY A 15 18.84 10.54 2.91
N TRP A 16 19.31 11.72 2.54
CA TRP A 16 18.48 12.92 2.37
C TRP A 16 17.39 12.81 1.28
N TRP A 17 17.47 11.80 0.41
CA TRP A 17 16.46 11.34 -0.55
C TRP A 17 15.34 10.50 0.07
N ALA A 18 15.62 9.86 1.22
CA ALA A 18 14.73 8.91 1.88
C ALA A 18 13.46 9.57 2.43
N LYS A 19 13.50 10.85 2.80
CA LYS A 19 12.38 11.53 3.46
C LYS A 19 11.17 11.72 2.54
N ARG A 20 11.39 12.10 1.28
CA ARG A 20 10.31 12.27 0.29
C ARG A 20 9.74 10.91 -0.12
N GLN A 21 10.60 9.91 -0.28
CA GLN A 21 10.17 8.54 -0.54
C GLN A 21 9.37 7.97 0.62
N GLN A 22 9.82 8.16 1.87
CA GLN A 22 9.08 7.77 3.08
C GLN A 22 7.70 8.42 3.14
N GLN A 23 7.60 9.72 2.87
CA GLN A 23 6.30 10.41 2.85
C GLN A 23 5.37 9.87 1.78
N MET A 24 5.89 9.57 0.59
CA MET A 24 5.11 8.97 -0.49
C MET A 24 4.61 7.56 -0.12
N VAL A 25 5.51 6.71 0.37
CA VAL A 25 5.20 5.36 0.86
C VAL A 25 4.15 5.42 1.96
N ALA A 26 4.34 6.28 2.96
CA ALA A 26 3.38 6.46 4.03
C ALA A 26 2.00 6.90 3.52
N LYS A 27 1.94 7.85 2.57
CA LYS A 27 0.66 8.27 1.99
C LYS A 27 -0.07 7.16 1.23
N VAL A 28 0.67 6.34 0.48
CA VAL A 28 0.09 5.23 -0.29
C VAL A 28 -0.35 4.08 0.62
N LEU A 29 0.40 3.77 1.67
CA LEU A 29 0.16 2.61 2.52
C LEU A 29 -0.70 2.91 3.76
N ALA A 30 -0.76 4.17 4.22
CA ALA A 30 -1.52 4.53 5.42
C ALA A 30 -3.00 4.09 5.38
N PRO A 31 -3.74 4.18 4.26
CA PRO A 31 -5.13 3.77 4.27
C PRO A 31 -5.30 2.27 4.48
N LEU A 32 -4.35 1.43 4.06
CA LEU A 32 -4.37 -0.02 4.29
C LEU A 32 -4.40 -0.36 5.79
N SER A 33 -3.83 0.52 6.63
CA SER A 33 -3.85 0.33 8.09
C SER A 33 -5.22 0.45 8.73
N ASN A 34 -6.23 0.95 7.99
CA ASN A 34 -7.61 1.02 8.47
C ASN A 34 -8.41 -0.27 8.19
N ALA A 35 -7.83 -1.28 7.54
CA ALA A 35 -8.52 -2.53 7.30
C ALA A 35 -9.05 -3.14 8.61
N ALA A 36 -10.33 -3.48 8.63
CA ALA A 36 -11.00 -4.03 9.80
C ALA A 36 -11.13 -5.56 9.74
N ARG A 37 -10.87 -6.17 8.58
CA ARG A 37 -11.09 -7.62 8.34
C ARG A 37 -9.86 -8.24 7.70
N GLY A 38 -9.21 -9.17 8.40
CA GLY A 38 -8.03 -9.88 7.91
C GLY A 38 -6.74 -9.06 7.94
N VAL A 39 -5.62 -9.69 7.62
CA VAL A 39 -4.28 -9.09 7.70
C VAL A 39 -3.56 -9.17 6.36
N LEU A 40 -3.34 -8.03 5.73
CA LEU A 40 -2.50 -7.93 4.53
C LEU A 40 -1.03 -7.91 4.92
N ARG A 41 -0.23 -8.82 4.37
CA ARG A 41 1.24 -8.77 4.46
C ARG A 41 1.84 -8.14 3.21
N LEU A 42 2.67 -7.12 3.41
CA LEU A 42 3.40 -6.41 2.37
C LEU A 42 4.89 -6.64 2.53
N THR A 43 5.52 -7.30 1.56
CA THR A 43 6.98 -7.39 1.47
C THR A 43 7.51 -6.22 0.62
N LEU A 44 8.43 -5.46 1.20
CA LEU A 44 9.06 -4.29 0.60
C LEU A 44 10.29 -4.71 -0.25
N PRO A 45 10.76 -3.85 -1.17
CA PRO A 45 11.89 -4.18 -2.05
C PRO A 45 13.23 -4.43 -1.31
N ASN A 46 13.34 -3.98 -0.06
CA ASN A 46 14.49 -4.21 0.81
C ASN A 46 14.40 -5.54 1.60
N GLY A 47 13.36 -6.36 1.38
CA GLY A 47 13.11 -7.61 2.08
C GLY A 47 12.36 -7.46 3.40
N ASN A 48 12.16 -6.23 3.89
CA ASN A 48 11.37 -6.00 5.11
C ASN A 48 9.89 -6.26 4.83
N SER A 49 9.15 -6.73 5.85
CA SER A 49 7.71 -6.96 5.73
C SER A 49 6.93 -6.09 6.72
N VAL A 50 5.77 -5.62 6.29
CA VAL A 50 4.81 -4.83 7.08
C VAL A 50 3.45 -5.50 6.99
N GLU A 51 2.71 -5.53 8.09
CA GLU A 51 1.36 -6.10 8.14
C GLU A 51 0.33 -4.99 8.39
N PHE A 52 -0.82 -5.09 7.73
CA PHE A 52 -1.92 -4.13 7.80
C PHE A 52 -3.23 -4.82 8.14
N GLY A 53 -3.99 -4.24 9.07
CA GLY A 53 -5.27 -4.78 9.54
C GLY A 53 -5.21 -5.30 10.97
N GLU A 54 -6.30 -5.95 11.39
CA GLU A 54 -6.42 -6.57 12.72
C GLU A 54 -6.62 -8.08 12.58
N HIS A 55 -6.30 -8.85 13.63
CA HIS A 55 -6.38 -10.32 13.66
C HIS A 55 -7.69 -10.89 14.26
N PRO A 56 -8.91 -10.70 13.68
CA PRO A 56 -10.06 -11.51 14.08
C PRO A 56 -10.41 -12.65 13.11
N CYS A 57 -9.75 -12.76 11.95
CA CYS A 57 -10.09 -13.78 10.93
C CYS A 57 -8.85 -14.47 10.35
N GLU A 58 -8.68 -15.77 10.64
CA GLU A 58 -7.58 -16.61 10.11
C GLU A 58 -7.61 -16.79 8.58
N HIS A 59 -8.75 -16.52 7.93
CA HIS A 59 -8.93 -16.85 6.50
C HIS A 59 -8.45 -15.78 5.51
N PHE A 60 -8.29 -14.53 5.93
CA PHE A 60 -7.96 -13.44 4.99
C PHE A 60 -6.56 -12.90 5.27
N ASN A 61 -5.55 -13.54 4.68
CA ASN A 61 -4.14 -13.17 4.83
C ASN A 61 -3.46 -12.95 3.47
N PRO A 62 -3.93 -12.01 2.63
CA PRO A 62 -3.32 -11.77 1.33
C PRO A 62 -1.88 -11.25 1.48
N VAL A 63 -1.07 -11.49 0.45
CA VAL A 63 0.32 -11.05 0.38
C VAL A 63 0.54 -10.18 -0.85
N ILE A 64 1.25 -9.07 -0.69
CA ILE A 64 1.80 -8.27 -1.79
C ILE A 64 3.32 -8.31 -1.68
N VAL A 65 3.99 -8.58 -2.80
CA VAL A 65 5.45 -8.49 -2.90
C VAL A 65 5.80 -7.33 -3.82
N LEU A 66 6.43 -6.29 -3.27
CA LEU A 66 6.97 -5.18 -4.05
C LEU A 66 8.37 -5.55 -4.52
N HIS A 67 8.55 -5.72 -5.83
CA HIS A 67 9.86 -5.97 -6.42
C HIS A 67 10.71 -4.70 -6.44
N ASN A 68 10.07 -3.54 -6.60
CA ASN A 68 10.77 -2.26 -6.64
C ASN A 68 9.87 -1.08 -6.25
N TRP A 69 10.49 0.07 -5.98
CA TRP A 69 9.78 1.28 -5.51
C TRP A 69 8.96 2.00 -6.60
N LYS A 70 9.03 1.59 -7.88
CA LYS A 70 8.20 2.17 -8.95
C LYS A 70 6.72 1.86 -8.72
N ALA A 71 6.37 0.72 -8.11
CA ALA A 71 5.00 0.39 -7.78
C ALA A 71 4.33 1.48 -6.93
N VAL A 72 5.00 1.87 -5.82
CA VAL A 72 4.51 2.92 -4.92
C VAL A 72 4.43 4.26 -5.63
N ARG A 73 5.41 4.59 -6.49
CA ARG A 73 5.40 5.83 -7.26
C ARG A 73 4.20 5.90 -8.22
N LYS A 74 3.94 4.81 -8.96
CA LYS A 74 2.81 4.72 -9.90
C LYS A 74 1.48 4.83 -9.14
N ALA A 75 1.34 4.10 -8.04
CA ALA A 75 0.18 4.18 -7.15
C ALA A 75 -0.05 5.60 -6.63
N PHE A 76 0.99 6.29 -6.18
CA PHE A 76 0.88 7.67 -5.69
C PHE A 76 0.37 8.66 -6.75
N THR A 77 0.80 8.50 -8.01
CA THR A 77 0.40 9.42 -9.09
C THR A 77 -0.89 9.02 -9.81
N GLY A 78 -1.21 7.73 -9.84
CA GLY A 78 -2.30 7.16 -10.65
C GLY A 78 -3.43 6.51 -9.84
N GLY A 79 -3.34 6.48 -8.51
CA GLY A 79 -4.32 5.79 -7.66
C GLY A 79 -4.43 4.31 -8.01
N SER A 80 -5.66 3.82 -8.15
CA SER A 80 -5.96 2.43 -8.53
C SER A 80 -5.42 2.04 -9.91
N VAL A 81 -5.45 2.93 -10.89
CA VAL A 81 -4.85 2.68 -12.22
C VAL A 81 -3.34 2.51 -12.10
N GLY A 82 -2.69 3.33 -11.27
CA GLY A 82 -1.27 3.21 -11.00
C GLY A 82 -0.88 1.88 -10.36
N TRP A 83 -1.74 1.32 -9.53
CA TRP A 83 -1.56 -0.04 -8.98
C TRP A 83 -1.70 -1.12 -10.06
N SER A 84 -2.71 -1.00 -10.93
CA SER A 84 -2.92 -1.94 -12.05
C SER A 84 -1.74 -1.93 -13.02
N ASP A 85 -1.28 -0.75 -13.45
CA ASP A 85 -0.11 -0.61 -14.33
C ASP A 85 1.17 -1.16 -13.69
N ALA A 86 1.32 -1.00 -12.38
CA ALA A 86 2.46 -1.55 -11.65
C ALA A 86 2.42 -3.09 -11.57
N TYR A 87 1.22 -3.69 -11.49
CA TYR A 87 1.06 -5.15 -11.52
C TYR A 87 1.39 -5.70 -12.90
N MET A 88 0.84 -5.08 -13.95
CA MET A 88 1.07 -5.49 -15.34
C MET A 88 2.54 -5.39 -15.75
N ASP A 89 3.25 -4.37 -15.25
CA ASP A 89 4.68 -4.20 -15.49
C ASP A 89 5.57 -5.07 -14.58
N GLY A 90 4.99 -5.84 -13.66
CA GLY A 90 5.73 -6.70 -12.72
C GLY A 90 6.48 -5.95 -11.62
N ASP A 91 6.13 -4.69 -11.35
CA ASP A 91 6.71 -3.92 -10.25
C ASP A 91 6.27 -4.44 -8.87
N TRP A 92 5.14 -5.14 -8.83
CA TRP A 92 4.67 -5.93 -7.69
C TRP A 92 3.86 -7.13 -8.17
N ASP A 93 3.75 -8.15 -7.31
CA ASP A 93 2.85 -9.28 -7.53
C ASP A 93 2.18 -9.74 -6.23
N SER A 94 1.29 -10.72 -6.37
CA SER A 94 0.66 -11.41 -5.26
C SER A 94 0.58 -12.90 -5.59
N PRO A 95 0.89 -13.79 -4.63
CA PRO A 95 0.73 -15.23 -4.81
C PRO A 95 -0.76 -15.64 -4.94
N ASP A 96 -1.68 -14.82 -4.43
CA ASP A 96 -3.12 -15.00 -4.57
C ASP A 96 -3.80 -13.64 -4.76
N LEU A 97 -3.81 -13.19 -6.01
CA LEU A 97 -4.43 -11.92 -6.38
C LEU A 97 -5.95 -11.93 -6.11
N ALA A 98 -6.61 -13.08 -6.21
CA ALA A 98 -8.05 -13.18 -5.98
C ALA A 98 -8.38 -12.91 -4.50
N MET A 99 -7.64 -13.52 -3.57
CA MET A 99 -7.75 -13.25 -2.13
C MET A 99 -7.45 -11.79 -1.81
N LEU A 100 -6.46 -11.19 -2.47
CA LEU A 100 -6.15 -9.78 -2.30
C LEU A 100 -7.32 -8.89 -2.71
N VAL A 101 -7.92 -9.13 -3.87
CA VAL A 101 -9.07 -8.35 -4.35
C VAL A 101 -10.28 -8.53 -3.43
N GLU A 102 -10.55 -9.76 -2.98
CA GLU A 102 -11.62 -10.03 -2.02
C GLU A 102 -11.42 -9.27 -0.70
N TRP A 103 -10.18 -9.28 -0.18
CA TRP A 103 -9.81 -8.51 1.00
C TRP A 103 -9.93 -7.00 0.80
N ILE A 104 -9.64 -6.49 -0.39
CA ILE A 104 -9.81 -5.07 -0.71
C ILE A 104 -11.30 -4.69 -0.69
N VAL A 105 -12.14 -5.48 -1.36
CA VAL A 105 -13.59 -5.22 -1.46
C VAL A 105 -14.26 -5.29 -0.09
N ILE A 106 -13.93 -6.29 0.73
CA ILE A 106 -14.54 -6.42 2.06
C ILE A 106 -14.13 -5.29 3.04
N ASN A 107 -13.04 -4.58 2.73
CA ASN A 107 -12.54 -3.46 3.52
C ASN A 107 -12.77 -2.08 2.85
N GLU A 108 -13.48 -2.01 1.71
CA GLU A 108 -13.63 -0.79 0.90
C GLU A 108 -14.12 0.43 1.71
N ASP A 109 -15.15 0.23 2.54
CA ASP A 109 -15.72 1.27 3.40
C ASP A 109 -14.72 1.86 4.42
N TYR A 110 -13.67 1.11 4.77
CA TYR A 110 -12.66 1.51 5.74
C TYR A 110 -11.47 2.25 5.12
N PHE A 111 -11.31 2.17 3.79
CA PHE A 111 -10.18 2.79 3.09
C PHE A 111 -10.40 4.25 2.70
N GLY A 112 -11.57 4.83 2.99
CA GLY A 112 -11.81 6.27 2.86
C GLY A 112 -11.54 6.83 1.46
N GLY A 113 -11.91 6.09 0.42
CA GLY A 113 -11.71 6.48 -0.98
C GLY A 113 -10.31 6.17 -1.55
N MET A 114 -9.49 5.33 -0.90
CA MET A 114 -8.18 4.89 -1.44
C MET A 114 -8.27 4.30 -2.86
N LEU A 115 -9.40 3.67 -3.18
CA LEU A 115 -9.67 3.05 -4.48
C LEU A 115 -10.34 4.00 -5.48
N ASP A 116 -10.83 5.16 -5.00
CA ASP A 116 -11.44 6.16 -5.86
C ASP A 116 -10.38 6.58 -6.89
N SER A 117 -10.65 6.22 -8.14
CA SER A 117 -9.76 6.45 -9.26
C SER A 117 -9.34 7.92 -9.28
N GLY A 118 -8.10 8.20 -8.89
CA GLY A 118 -7.32 9.37 -9.29
C GLY A 118 -8.02 10.74 -9.19
N LYS A 119 -8.94 10.97 -8.25
CA LYS A 119 -9.31 12.36 -7.93
C LYS A 119 -8.21 12.99 -7.10
N VAL A 120 -7.15 13.40 -7.78
CA VAL A 120 -6.37 14.56 -7.36
C VAL A 120 -7.24 15.80 -7.63
N GLU A 121 -8.37 15.92 -6.93
CA GLU A 121 -9.08 17.20 -6.86
C GLU A 121 -8.20 18.16 -6.04
N GLY A 122 -7.39 18.97 -6.73
CA GLY A 122 -6.80 20.17 -6.13
C GLY A 122 -5.34 20.52 -6.42
N ALA A 123 -4.62 19.86 -7.35
CA ALA A 123 -3.21 20.23 -7.63
C ALA A 123 -2.99 21.06 -8.93
N PHE A 124 -4.04 21.39 -9.68
CA PHE A 124 -3.96 22.30 -10.84
C PHE A 124 -5.10 23.31 -10.83
N GLN A 125 -5.14 24.16 -9.81
CA GLN A 125 -5.87 25.43 -9.93
C GLN A 125 -5.06 26.58 -9.32
N LYS A 126 -4.55 27.38 -10.26
CA LYS A 126 -3.79 28.65 -10.19
C LYS A 126 -2.28 28.55 -10.01
#